data_AF-A0AAE0SFD1-F1
#
_entry.id   AF-A0AAE0SFD1-F1
#
_cell.length_a   1.000
_cell.length_b   1.000
_cell.length_c   1.000
_cell.angle_alpha   90.00
_cell.angle_beta   90.00
_cell.angle_gamma   90.00
#
_symmetry.space_group_name_H-M   'P 1'
#
loop_
_entity.id
_entity.type
_entity.pdbx_description
1 polymer ?
#
loop_
_entity_poly.entity_id
_entity_poly.type
_entity_poly.pdbx_seq_one_letter_code
_entity_poly.pdbx_strand_id
1 'polypeptide(L)'
;MDTKAKVAYMDESDHANLDGPDELLFNVSNNTIELDERDSIAISCYADCFPPCQIDWIGSHAETSITSAELKIVNVKREGNYTCRAMNPRKVNITISDTIYVIVQSDV
;
A
#
# COMPACT_ATOMS: atom_id res chain seq x y z
N MET A 1 -21.61 2.88 -13.60
CA MET A 1 -22.35 3.56 -12.51
C MET A 1 -23.29 2.48 -12.00
N ASP A 2 -22.99 1.70 -10.96
CA ASP A 2 -22.48 2.04 -9.63
C ASP A 2 -21.56 0.95 -9.05
N THR A 3 -20.41 1.34 -8.50
CA THR A 3 -19.50 0.45 -7.75
C THR A 3 -19.46 0.83 -6.26
N LYS A 4 -20.56 1.34 -5.71
CA LYS A 4 -20.67 1.72 -4.30
C LYS A 4 -22.02 1.31 -3.73
N ALA A 5 -22.17 0.03 -3.37
CA ALA A 5 -23.07 -0.44 -2.30
C ALA A 5 -23.06 -1.98 -2.22
N LYS A 6 -21.99 -2.58 -1.71
CA LYS A 6 -22.06 -3.93 -1.12
C LYS A 6 -21.75 -3.95 0.38
N VAL A 7 -21.74 -2.78 1.02
CA VAL A 7 -21.39 -2.65 2.45
C VAL A 7 -22.63 -2.52 3.35
N ALA A 8 -23.85 -2.56 2.81
CA ALA A 8 -25.06 -2.28 3.61
C ALA A 8 -25.89 -3.50 4.06
N TYR A 9 -25.61 -4.72 3.57
CA TYR A 9 -26.36 -5.91 3.97
C TYR A 9 -25.49 -7.17 3.91
N MET A 10 -24.71 -7.44 4.96
CA MET A 10 -24.19 -8.78 5.22
C MET A 10 -24.41 -9.09 6.70
N ASP A 11 -25.04 -10.23 6.99
CA ASP A 11 -25.40 -10.72 8.31
C ASP A 11 -24.12 -11.00 9.14
N GLU A 12 -24.20 -10.87 10.47
CA GLU A 12 -23.11 -11.21 11.38
C GLU A 12 -22.64 -12.68 11.22
N SER A 13 -23.44 -13.53 10.58
CA SER A 13 -23.09 -14.92 10.24
C SER A 13 -22.17 -15.13 9.03
N ASP A 14 -21.88 -14.11 8.21
CA ASP A 14 -20.93 -14.22 7.07
C ASP A 14 -19.47 -13.90 7.47
N HIS A 15 -19.21 -13.63 8.76
CA HIS A 15 -17.88 -13.32 9.31
C HIS A 15 -16.92 -14.52 9.38
N ALA A 16 -17.21 -15.62 8.70
CA ALA A 16 -16.40 -16.83 8.81
C ALA A 16 -15.04 -16.76 8.07
N ASN A 17 -14.68 -15.66 7.39
CA ASN A 17 -13.43 -15.63 6.60
C ASN A 17 -12.82 -14.26 6.27
N LEU A 18 -12.76 -13.30 7.21
CA LEU A 18 -11.98 -12.06 7.02
C LEU A 18 -10.80 -11.96 8.01
N ASP A 19 -10.08 -13.06 8.13
CA ASP A 19 -8.83 -13.15 8.90
C ASP A 19 -7.62 -12.52 8.18
N GLY A 20 -7.85 -11.90 7.01
CA GLY A 20 -6.83 -11.28 6.16
C GLY A 20 -5.81 -10.43 6.93
N PRO A 21 -4.71 -10.02 6.29
CA PRO A 21 -4.68 -9.74 4.86
C PRO A 21 -4.24 -10.94 4.02
N ASP A 22 -4.98 -11.18 2.93
CA ASP A 22 -4.64 -12.22 1.95
C ASP A 22 -3.83 -11.66 0.77
N GLU A 23 -4.12 -10.42 0.36
CA GLU A 23 -3.48 -9.73 -0.77
C GLU A 23 -3.32 -8.23 -0.46
N LEU A 24 -2.27 -7.63 -1.04
CA LEU A 24 -2.08 -6.17 -1.07
C LEU A 24 -2.43 -5.63 -2.45
N LEU A 25 -3.14 -4.51 -2.47
CA LEU A 25 -3.45 -3.79 -3.69
C LEU A 25 -2.82 -2.40 -3.62
N PHE A 26 -2.32 -1.92 -4.76
CA PHE A 26 -1.79 -0.57 -4.91
C PHE A 26 -2.67 0.25 -5.87
N ASN A 27 -2.63 1.58 -5.73
CA ASN A 27 -3.23 2.48 -6.73
C ASN A 27 -2.36 2.65 -8.01
N VAL A 28 -1.33 1.82 -8.16
CA VAL A 28 -0.47 1.72 -9.34
C VAL A 28 -0.55 0.29 -9.88
N SER A 29 -0.43 0.12 -11.19
CA SER A 29 -0.58 -1.19 -11.84
C SER A 29 0.70 -2.03 -11.87
N ASN A 30 1.86 -1.40 -11.65
CA ASN A 30 3.17 -2.02 -11.80
C ASN A 30 3.94 -1.94 -10.48
N ASN A 31 4.72 -2.98 -10.19
CA ASN A 31 5.64 -2.99 -9.04
C ASN A 31 6.95 -2.24 -9.34
N THR A 32 7.16 -1.78 -10.58
CA THR A 32 8.24 -0.86 -10.95
C THR A 32 7.63 0.44 -11.45
N ILE A 33 8.04 1.56 -10.83
CA ILE A 33 7.59 2.91 -11.17
C ILE A 33 8.80 3.70 -11.68
N GLU A 34 8.67 4.24 -12.89
CA GLU A 34 9.68 5.07 -13.50
C GLU A 34 9.26 6.53 -13.35
N LEU A 35 10.14 7.35 -12.80
CA LEU A 35 9.93 8.78 -12.55
C LEU A 35 11.11 9.58 -13.08
N ASP A 36 10.87 10.80 -13.52
CA ASP A 36 11.94 11.73 -13.86
C ASP A 36 12.52 12.38 -12.60
N GLU A 37 13.74 12.94 -12.68
CA GLU A 37 14.31 13.66 -11.55
C GLU A 37 13.36 14.78 -11.09
N ARG A 38 13.12 14.85 -9.77
CA ARG A 38 12.23 15.82 -9.09
C ARG A 38 10.73 15.57 -9.27
N ASP A 39 10.32 14.47 -9.89
CA ASP A 39 8.93 14.04 -9.86
C ASP A 39 8.45 13.73 -8.44
N SER A 40 7.13 13.75 -8.28
CA SER A 40 6.46 13.43 -7.02
C SER A 40 5.29 12.50 -7.25
N ILE A 41 5.15 11.49 -6.40
CA ILE A 41 4.07 10.49 -6.49
C ILE A 41 3.53 10.16 -5.09
N ALA A 42 2.24 9.85 -5.05
CA ALA A 42 1.57 9.29 -3.88
C ALA A 42 1.07 7.88 -4.20
N ILE A 43 1.53 6.90 -3.43
CA ILE A 43 1.15 5.49 -3.58
C ILE A 43 0.37 5.07 -2.34
N SER A 44 -0.85 4.58 -2.55
CA SER A 44 -1.70 4.03 -1.51
C SER A 44 -1.64 2.50 -1.53
N CYS A 45 -1.54 1.90 -0.35
CA CYS A 45 -1.61 0.46 -0.15
C CYS A 45 -2.94 0.09 0.52
N TYR A 46 -3.60 -0.94 -0.01
CA TYR A 46 -4.90 -1.42 0.46
C TYR A 46 -4.81 -2.90 0.82
N ALA A 47 -5.57 -3.31 1.83
CA ALA A 47 -5.69 -4.71 2.24
C ALA A 47 -7.07 -4.95 2.86
N ASP A 48 -7.71 -6.06 2.50
CA ASP A 48 -8.97 -6.50 3.09
C ASP A 48 -8.71 -7.34 4.34
N CYS A 49 -9.26 -6.92 5.48
CA CYS A 49 -8.84 -7.40 6.79
C CYS A 49 -9.84 -7.01 7.88
N PHE A 50 -10.20 -7.95 8.78
CA PHE A 50 -11.06 -7.69 9.93
C PHE A 50 -10.41 -8.14 11.25
N PRO A 51 -10.31 -7.25 12.25
CA PRO A 51 -10.52 -5.79 12.18
C PRO A 51 -9.61 -5.13 11.15
N PRO A 52 -9.86 -3.86 10.76
CA PRO A 52 -9.04 -3.17 9.76
C PRO A 52 -7.54 -3.32 10.03
N CYS A 53 -6.80 -3.68 8.98
CA CYS A 53 -5.39 -3.96 9.09
C CYS A 53 -4.59 -2.72 9.49
N GLN A 54 -3.53 -2.94 10.25
CA GLN A 54 -2.49 -1.94 10.44
C GLN A 54 -1.58 -1.98 9.23
N ILE A 55 -1.52 -0.86 8.50
CA ILE A 55 -0.68 -0.70 7.32
C ILE A 55 0.46 0.25 7.65
N ASP A 56 1.66 -0.09 7.20
CA ASP A 56 2.83 0.77 7.25
C ASP A 56 3.75 0.58 6.04
N TRP A 57 4.58 1.59 5.77
CA TRP A 57 5.56 1.60 4.69
C TRP A 57 6.98 1.58 5.23
N ILE A 58 7.84 0.79 4.58
CA ILE A 58 9.28 0.65 4.88
C ILE A 58 10.05 1.02 3.61
N GLY A 59 10.92 2.03 3.66
CA GLY A 59 11.70 2.44 2.49
C GLY A 59 12.34 3.82 2.59
N SER A 60 12.64 4.27 3.81
CA SER A 60 12.89 5.68 4.06
C SER A 60 14.24 6.15 3.51
N HIS A 61 14.21 6.87 2.39
CA HIS A 61 15.15 7.97 2.16
C HIS A 61 14.64 9.24 2.83
N ALA A 62 15.53 10.20 3.11
CA ALA A 62 15.24 11.41 3.91
C ALA A 62 14.16 12.35 3.32
N GLU A 63 13.64 12.05 2.13
CA GLU A 63 12.64 12.85 1.38
C GLU A 63 11.24 12.20 1.36
N THR A 64 11.02 11.16 2.18
CA THR A 64 9.76 10.42 2.23
C THR A 64 8.90 10.87 3.42
N SER A 65 7.62 11.17 3.16
CA SER A 65 6.63 11.35 4.23
C SER A 65 5.72 10.13 4.24
N ILE A 66 5.77 9.38 5.34
CA ILE A 66 4.98 8.16 5.53
C ILE A 66 3.78 8.52 6.41
N THR A 67 2.57 8.36 5.88
CA THR A 67 1.34 8.42 6.69
C THR A 67 0.59 7.10 6.54
N SER A 68 0.70 6.24 7.56
CA SER A 68 0.06 4.91 7.73
C SER A 68 -0.18 4.08 6.45
N ALA A 69 -1.13 4.40 5.58
CA ALA A 69 -1.43 3.65 4.34
C ALA A 69 -0.90 4.28 3.04
N GLU A 70 -0.40 5.52 3.09
CA GLU A 70 0.05 6.29 1.93
C GLU A 70 1.55 6.62 2.02
N LEU A 71 2.27 6.27 0.95
CA LEU A 71 3.65 6.64 0.70
C LEU A 71 3.68 7.89 -0.18
N LYS A 72 4.30 8.97 0.30
CA LYS A 72 4.58 10.16 -0.50
C LYS A 72 6.07 10.27 -0.78
N ILE A 73 6.42 10.22 -2.06
CA ILE A 73 7.75 10.52 -2.56
C ILE A 73 7.66 11.90 -3.21
N VAL A 74 8.47 12.84 -2.73
CA VAL A 74 8.46 14.23 -3.21
C VAL A 74 9.85 14.58 -3.71
N ASN A 75 9.92 15.17 -4.90
CA ASN A 75 11.16 15.53 -5.57
C ASN A 75 12.15 14.36 -5.63
N VAL A 76 11.77 13.25 -6.25
CA VAL A 76 12.59 12.03 -6.27
C VAL A 76 13.99 12.31 -6.84
N LYS A 77 15.02 11.81 -6.17
CA LYS A 77 16.44 11.95 -6.57
C LYS A 77 17.19 10.64 -6.68
N ARG A 78 16.63 9.58 -6.09
CA ARG A 78 17.27 8.28 -5.97
C ARG A 78 16.25 7.18 -6.15
N GLU A 79 16.69 6.15 -6.85
CA GLU A 79 15.97 4.88 -6.91
C GLU A 79 15.91 4.22 -5.54
N GLY A 80 14.90 3.38 -5.32
CA GLY A 80 14.72 2.74 -4.04
C GLY A 80 13.56 1.75 -3.99
N ASN A 81 13.62 0.86 -3.00
CA ASN A 81 12.56 -0.08 -2.68
C ASN A 81 11.66 0.50 -1.59
N TYR A 82 10.36 0.43 -1.82
CA TYR A 82 9.32 0.84 -0.88
C TYR A 82 8.39 -0.34 -0.64
N THR A 83 8.47 -0.91 0.56
CA THR A 83 7.69 -2.08 0.97
C THR A 83 6.48 -1.63 1.76
N CYS A 84 5.28 -1.95 1.29
CA CYS A 84 4.07 -1.88 2.12
C CYS A 84 3.97 -3.16 2.95
N ARG A 85 3.56 -3.01 4.20
CA ARG A 85 3.22 -4.12 5.10
C ARG A 85 1.80 -3.91 5.63
N ALA A 86 1.01 -4.98 5.62
CA ALA A 86 -0.30 -5.01 6.29
C ALA A 86 -0.33 -6.13 7.32
N MET A 87 -0.87 -5.83 8.50
CA MET A 87 -0.93 -6.75 9.64
C MET A 87 -2.34 -6.79 10.22
N ASN A 88 -2.86 -8.00 10.45
CA ASN A 88 -4.09 -8.18 11.23
C ASN A 88 -3.81 -7.88 12.71
N PRO A 89 -4.48 -6.89 13.34
CA PRO A 89 -4.21 -6.51 14.72
C PRO A 89 -4.62 -7.58 15.74
N ARG A 90 -5.50 -8.52 15.40
CA ARG A 90 -5.88 -9.65 16.26
C ARG A 90 -5.02 -10.89 16.05
N LYS A 91 -4.41 -11.01 14.86
CA LYS A 91 -3.60 -12.14 14.43
C LYS A 91 -2.28 -11.62 13.89
N VAL A 92 -1.39 -11.20 14.78
CA VAL A 92 -0.09 -10.59 14.43
C VAL A 92 0.75 -11.50 13.49
N ASN A 93 0.55 -12.82 13.56
CA ASN A 93 1.18 -13.79 12.66
C ASN A 93 0.64 -13.76 11.21
N ILE A 94 -0.44 -13.03 10.94
CA ILE A 94 -0.96 -12.78 9.60
C ILE A 94 -0.52 -11.37 9.20
N THR A 95 0.67 -11.33 8.63
CA THR A 95 1.29 -10.13 8.06
C THR A 95 1.76 -10.47 6.66
N ILE A 96 1.39 -9.66 5.68
CA ILE A 96 1.90 -9.75 4.31
C ILE A 96 2.61 -8.46 3.94
N SER A 97 3.50 -8.54 2.97
CA SER A 97 4.25 -7.39 2.46
C SER A 97 4.48 -7.52 0.97
N ASP A 98 4.44 -6.40 0.27
CA ASP A 98 4.81 -6.30 -1.14
C ASP A 98 5.60 -5.02 -1.38
N THR A 99 6.48 -5.05 -2.37
CA THR A 99 7.51 -4.03 -2.60
C THR A 99 7.37 -3.40 -3.97
N ILE A 100 7.40 -2.07 -3.99
CA ILE A 100 7.50 -1.26 -5.19
C ILE A 100 8.94 -0.78 -5.35
N TYR A 101 9.48 -0.94 -6.55
CA TYR A 101 10.76 -0.39 -6.94
C TYR A 101 10.55 0.90 -7.73
N VAL A 102 11.13 1.99 -7.25
CA VAL A 102 11.14 3.27 -7.98
C VAL A 102 12.49 3.42 -8.64
N ILE A 103 12.50 3.70 -9.94
CA ILE A 103 13.70 4.10 -10.69
C ILE A 103 13.59 5.56 -11.11
N VAL A 104 14.72 6.25 -11.12
CA VAL A 104 14.82 7.63 -11.57
C VAL A 104 15.47 7.64 -12.94
N GLN A 105 14.75 8.14 -13.93
CA GLN A 105 15.30 8.35 -15.26
C GLN A 105 16.20 9.59 -15.24
N SER A 106 17.35 9.50 -15.91
CA SER A 106 18.24 10.64 -16.08
C SER A 106 17.68 11.54 -17.18
N ASP A 107 17.51 12.83 -16.91
CA ASP A 107 17.34 13.82 -17.97
C ASP A 107 18.62 13.80 -18.84
N VAL A 108 18.51 13.32 -20.08
CA VAL A 108 19.60 13.35 -21.07
C VAL A 108 19.79 14.77 -21.61
#